data_AF-A0A2E4P583-F1
#
_entry.id   AF-A0A2E4P583-F1
#
_cell.length_a   1.000
_cell.length_b   1.000
_cell.length_c   1.000
_cell.angle_alpha   90.00
_cell.angle_beta   90.00
_cell.angle_gamma   90.00
#
_symmetry.space_group_name_H-M   'P 1'
#
loop_
_entity.id
_entity.type
_entity.pdbx_description
1 polymer ?
#
loop_
_entity_poly.entity_id
_entity_poly.type
_entity_poly.pdbx_seq_one_letter_code
_entity_poly.pdbx_strand_id
1 'polypeptide(L)'
;MLEMKNIKNIKTNLLEIDGIEEDDEAIKNLDIARMSMMNFMKDFSNEFSFDKYPMDKKTHDNLEGIDLLQVNNKLNEFKKSIDDVSEKFETSMSSGQKILDGIE
;
A
#
# COMPACT_ATOMS: atom_id res chain seq x y z
N MET A 1 6.16 -6.54 -5.12
CA MET A 1 7.50 -5.89 -5.24
C MET A 1 7.72 -5.17 -6.57
N LEU A 2 7.14 -5.62 -7.69
CA LEU A 2 7.24 -4.93 -8.99
C LEU A 2 6.65 -3.51 -8.93
N GLU A 3 5.43 -3.36 -8.40
CA GLU A 3 4.77 -2.07 -8.17
C GLU A 3 5.63 -1.07 -7.36
N MET A 4 6.26 -1.53 -6.27
CA MET A 4 7.13 -0.69 -5.43
C MET A 4 8.45 -0.28 -6.11
N LYS A 5 8.90 -1.05 -7.11
CA LYS A 5 10.02 -0.63 -7.98
C LYS A 5 9.54 0.39 -9.00
N ASN A 6 8.35 0.19 -9.56
CA ASN A 6 7.76 1.11 -10.53
C ASN A 6 7.56 2.52 -9.94
N ILE A 7 7.01 2.64 -8.73
CA ILE A 7 6.81 3.97 -8.10
C ILE A 7 8.14 4.72 -7.85
N LYS A 8 9.20 3.98 -7.52
CA LYS A 8 10.54 4.57 -7.38
C LYS A 8 11.10 5.00 -8.73
N ASN A 9 10.94 4.18 -9.76
CA ASN A 9 11.43 4.49 -11.11
C ASN A 9 10.70 5.73 -11.67
N ILE A 10 9.38 5.84 -11.51
CA ILE A 10 8.63 7.03 -11.92
C ILE A 10 9.16 8.27 -11.20
N LYS A 11 9.35 8.20 -9.88
CA LYS A 11 9.95 9.30 -9.11
C LYS A 11 11.33 9.69 -9.66
N THR A 12 12.21 8.72 -9.88
CA THR A 12 13.56 8.98 -10.41
C THR A 12 13.50 9.65 -11.77
N ASN A 13 12.67 9.15 -12.68
CA ASN A 13 12.52 9.70 -14.03
C ASN A 13 11.94 11.12 -14.01
N LEU A 14 11.00 11.42 -13.11
CA LEU A 14 10.44 12.77 -12.97
C LEU A 14 11.50 13.78 -12.52
N LEU A 15 12.40 13.39 -11.61
CA LEU A 15 13.50 14.24 -11.14
C LEU A 15 14.59 14.46 -12.21
N GLU A 16 14.56 13.74 -13.33
CA GLU A 16 15.43 13.99 -14.48
C GLU A 16 14.87 15.07 -15.43
N ILE A 17 13.63 15.51 -15.23
CA ILE A 17 13.00 16.59 -16.01
C ILE A 17 13.41 17.95 -15.45
N ASP A 18 13.94 18.82 -16.31
CA ASP A 18 14.27 20.20 -15.95
C ASP A 18 13.04 20.94 -15.39
N GLY A 19 13.16 21.46 -14.17
CA GLY A 19 12.10 22.20 -13.48
C GLY A 19 11.24 21.39 -12.52
N ILE A 20 11.43 20.07 -12.44
CA ILE A 20 10.82 19.23 -11.39
C ILE A 20 11.84 19.01 -10.26
N GLU A 21 11.47 19.44 -9.05
CA GLU A 21 12.32 19.30 -7.85
C GLU A 21 11.70 18.35 -6.83
N GLU A 22 12.43 17.97 -5.78
CA GLU A 22 11.91 17.08 -4.72
C GLU A 22 10.66 17.65 -4.02
N ASP A 23 10.49 18.97 -4.05
CA ASP A 23 9.35 19.65 -3.46
C ASP A 23 8.10 19.67 -4.36
N ASP A 24 8.19 19.16 -5.59
CA ASP A 24 7.06 19.04 -6.51
C ASP A 24 5.94 18.15 -5.94
N GLU A 25 4.69 18.53 -6.21
CA GLU A 25 3.51 17.85 -5.69
C GLU A 25 3.43 16.39 -6.15
N ALA A 26 3.79 16.09 -7.41
CA ALA A 26 3.79 14.73 -7.93
C ALA A 26 4.85 13.88 -7.22
N ILE A 27 6.03 14.44 -6.95
CA ILE A 27 7.10 13.76 -6.19
C ILE A 27 6.64 13.45 -4.76
N LYS A 28 6.05 14.43 -4.07
CA LYS A 28 5.48 14.26 -2.73
C LYS A 28 4.40 13.18 -2.69
N ASN A 29 3.50 13.18 -3.67
CA ASN A 29 2.42 12.21 -3.77
C ASN A 29 2.92 10.77 -4.01
N LEU A 30 3.99 10.59 -4.78
CA LEU A 30 4.66 9.31 -4.97
C LEU A 30 5.31 8.81 -3.66
N ASP A 31 5.97 9.69 -2.91
CA ASP A 31 6.57 9.34 -1.62
C ASP A 31 5.52 9.00 -0.56
N ILE A 32 4.44 9.78 -0.47
CA ILE A 32 3.32 9.51 0.42
C ILE A 32 2.70 8.15 0.10
N ALA A 33 2.37 7.89 -1.16
CA ALA A 33 1.80 6.61 -1.58
C ALA A 33 2.72 5.42 -1.24
N ARG A 34 4.02 5.57 -1.49
CA ARG A 34 5.02 4.54 -1.14
C ARG A 34 5.08 4.30 0.37
N MET A 35 5.13 5.36 1.17
CA MET A 35 5.17 5.26 2.63
C MET A 35 3.89 4.66 3.20
N SER A 36 2.71 5.09 2.71
CA SER A 36 1.42 4.52 3.12
C SER A 36 1.35 3.03 2.83
N MET A 37 1.78 2.58 1.65
CA MET A 37 1.84 1.15 1.33
C MET A 37 2.82 0.38 2.23
N MET A 38 4.02 0.93 2.49
CA MET A 38 4.99 0.29 3.39
C MET A 38 4.47 0.17 4.83
N ASN A 39 3.84 1.23 5.35
CA ASN A 39 3.27 1.23 6.69
C ASN A 39 2.12 0.23 6.79
N PHE A 40 1.20 0.24 5.81
CA PHE A 40 0.12 -0.74 5.75
C PHE A 40 0.65 -2.18 5.76
N MET A 41 1.62 -2.51 4.91
CA MET A 41 2.18 -3.86 4.86
C MET A 41 2.81 -4.28 6.20
N LYS A 42 3.47 -3.34 6.88
CA LYS A 42 4.07 -3.58 8.20
C LYS A 42 3.00 -3.82 9.27
N ASP A 43 1.99 -2.96 9.34
CA ASP A 43 0.91 -3.06 10.34
C ASP A 43 0.09 -4.33 10.12
N PHE A 44 -0.26 -4.61 8.86
CA PHE A 44 -0.94 -5.85 8.49
C PHE A 44 -0.12 -7.09 8.86
N SER A 45 1.19 -7.11 8.58
CA SER A 45 2.06 -8.26 8.90
C SER A 45 2.26 -8.45 10.41
N ASN A 46 2.23 -7.37 11.20
CA ASN A 46 2.30 -7.44 12.65
C ASN A 46 1.02 -8.02 13.25
N GLU A 47 -0.14 -7.54 12.77
CA GLU A 47 -1.45 -7.99 13.25
C GLU A 47 -1.76 -9.42 12.79
N PHE A 48 -1.34 -9.76 11.57
CA PHE A 48 -1.53 -11.05 10.95
C PHE A 48 -0.19 -11.72 10.64
N SER A 49 0.60 -11.99 11.68
CA SER A 49 1.87 -12.69 11.50
C SER A 49 1.63 -14.04 10.84
N PHE A 50 2.45 -14.39 9.85
CA PHE A 50 2.33 -15.63 9.07
C PHE A 50 2.19 -16.89 9.95
N ASP A 51 2.83 -16.89 11.12
CA ASP A 51 2.82 -17.99 12.11
C ASP A 51 1.54 -18.06 12.95
N LYS A 52 0.69 -17.02 12.93
CA LYS A 52 -0.55 -16.91 13.73
C LYS A 52 -1.81 -16.73 12.86
N TYR A 53 -1.67 -16.73 11.54
CA TYR A 53 -2.81 -16.66 10.65
C TYR A 53 -3.71 -17.89 10.89
N PRO A 54 -5.05 -17.75 11.05
CA PRO A 54 -5.90 -18.84 11.53
C PRO A 54 -6.18 -19.95 10.48
N MET A 55 -5.30 -20.13 9.50
CA MET A 55 -5.32 -21.27 8.55
C MET A 55 -4.39 -22.42 8.97
N ASP A 56 -3.73 -22.35 10.13
CA ASP A 56 -3.24 -23.57 10.77
C ASP A 56 -4.45 -24.30 11.37
N LYS A 57 -4.71 -25.51 10.87
CA LYS A 57 -5.85 -26.35 11.25
C LYS A 57 -5.92 -26.55 12.77
N LYS A 58 -4.76 -26.58 13.44
CA LYS A 58 -4.63 -26.72 14.90
C LYS A 58 -5.08 -25.48 15.68
N THR A 59 -4.91 -24.30 15.11
CA THR A 59 -5.33 -23.02 15.73
C THR A 59 -6.82 -22.81 15.53
N HIS A 60 -7.35 -23.21 14.37
CA HIS A 60 -8.78 -23.11 14.05
C HIS A 60 -9.66 -23.94 14.98
N ASP A 61 -9.23 -25.17 15.31
CA ASP A 61 -9.98 -26.08 16.20
C ASP A 61 -10.14 -25.54 17.65
N ASN A 62 -9.32 -24.53 18.03
CA ASN A 62 -9.35 -23.88 19.36
C ASN A 62 -9.98 -22.48 19.36
N LEU A 63 -10.44 -21.97 18.20
CA LEU A 63 -11.08 -20.64 18.13
C LEU A 63 -12.58 -20.76 18.36
N GLU A 64 -13.11 -20.02 19.33
CA GLU A 64 -14.56 -19.94 19.54
C GLU A 64 -15.22 -19.03 18.47
N GLY A 65 -16.54 -19.14 18.32
CA GLY A 65 -17.29 -18.31 17.37
C GLY A 65 -17.13 -16.80 17.59
N ILE A 66 -16.84 -16.38 18.82
CA ILE A 66 -16.54 -14.98 19.18
C ILE A 66 -15.18 -14.54 18.61
N ASP A 67 -14.17 -15.40 18.66
CA ASP A 67 -12.83 -15.09 18.14
C ASP A 67 -12.84 -14.94 16.62
N LEU A 68 -13.59 -15.80 15.92
CA LEU A 68 -13.78 -15.70 14.47
C LEU A 68 -14.51 -14.42 14.06
N LEU A 69 -15.49 -13.98 14.86
CA LEU A 69 -16.19 -12.70 14.66
C LEU A 69 -15.25 -11.50 14.81
N GLN A 70 -14.35 -11.52 15.81
CA GLN A 70 -13.35 -10.47 15.99
C GLN A 70 -12.33 -10.42 14.85
N VAL A 71 -11.85 -11.58 14.38
CA VAL A 71 -10.96 -11.67 13.22
C VAL A 71 -11.64 -11.11 11.97
N ASN A 72 -12.91 -11.48 11.71
CA ASN A 72 -13.66 -10.95 10.58
C ASN A 72 -13.86 -9.43 10.65
N ASN A 73 -14.17 -8.89 11.83
CA ASN A 73 -14.30 -7.44 12.00
C ASN A 73 -12.99 -6.72 11.72
N LYS A 74 -11.87 -7.22 12.23
CA LYS A 74 -10.54 -6.67 11.92
C LYS A 74 -10.23 -6.75 10.43
N LEU A 75 -10.47 -7.89 9.78
CA LEU A 75 -10.27 -8.03 8.33
C LEU A 75 -11.11 -7.03 7.52
N ASN A 76 -12.35 -6.76 7.95
CA ASN A 76 -13.20 -5.73 7.33
C ASN A 76 -12.66 -4.30 7.54
N GLU A 77 -12.06 -3.99 8.69
CA GLU A 77 -11.39 -2.72 8.92
C GLU A 77 -10.17 -2.57 8.02
N PHE A 78 -9.32 -3.61 7.94
CA PHE A 78 -8.18 -3.62 7.03
C PHE A 78 -8.59 -3.53 5.57
N LYS A 79 -9.73 -4.08 5.17
CA LYS A 79 -10.24 -3.94 3.80
C LYS A 79 -10.39 -2.48 3.40
N LYS A 80 -10.95 -1.62 4.27
CA LYS A 80 -11.04 -0.19 4.00
C LYS A 80 -9.66 0.45 3.86
N SER A 81 -8.72 0.07 4.73
CA SER A 81 -7.34 0.55 4.65
C SER A 81 -6.62 0.07 3.37
N ILE A 82 -6.92 -1.14 2.90
CA ILE A 82 -6.42 -1.68 1.62
C ILE A 82 -6.92 -0.82 0.47
N ASP A 83 -8.23 -0.56 0.43
CA ASP A 83 -8.86 0.21 -0.64
C ASP A 83 -8.26 1.63 -0.70
N ASP A 84 -8.16 2.33 0.44
CA ASP A 84 -7.57 3.68 0.54
C ASP A 84 -6.10 3.73 0.09
N VAL A 85 -5.29 2.77 0.53
CA VAL A 85 -3.86 2.73 0.18
C VAL A 85 -3.67 2.38 -1.29
N SER A 86 -4.50 1.48 -1.83
CA SER A 86 -4.46 1.08 -3.24
C SER A 86 -4.85 2.26 -4.14
N GLU A 87 -5.91 3.00 -3.81
CA GLU A 87 -6.34 4.18 -4.58
C GLU A 87 -5.25 5.25 -4.63
N LYS A 88 -4.63 5.57 -3.48
CA LYS A 88 -3.50 6.52 -3.42
C LYS A 88 -2.34 6.06 -4.28
N PHE A 89 -2.04 4.77 -4.25
CA PHE A 89 -0.94 4.20 -5.00
C PHE A 89 -1.19 4.28 -6.52
N GLU A 90 -2.36 3.81 -6.98
CA GLU A 90 -2.73 3.82 -8.39
C GLU A 90 -2.84 5.24 -8.94
N THR A 91 -3.42 6.16 -8.16
CA THR A 91 -3.56 7.57 -8.58
C THR A 91 -2.20 8.24 -8.71
N SER A 92 -1.31 8.10 -7.71
CA SER A 92 0.04 8.69 -7.79
C SER A 92 0.86 8.12 -8.95
N MET A 93 0.77 6.81 -9.19
CA MET A 93 1.41 6.15 -10.33
C MET A 93 0.90 6.69 -11.66
N SER A 94 -0.42 6.77 -11.83
CA SER A 94 -1.07 7.25 -13.05
C SER A 94 -0.73 8.71 -13.33
N SER A 95 -0.81 9.58 -12.32
CA SER A 95 -0.46 11.00 -12.45
C SER A 95 1.01 11.20 -12.78
N GLY A 96 1.91 10.49 -12.11
CA GLY A 96 3.35 10.56 -12.43
C GLY A 96 3.66 10.08 -13.85
N GLN A 97 3.00 9.01 -14.30
CA GLN A 97 3.18 8.52 -15.66
C GLN A 97 2.66 9.50 -16.72
N LYS A 98 1.51 10.13 -16.48
CA LYS A 98 0.97 11.16 -17.40
C LYS A 98 1.93 12.34 -17.59
N ILE A 99 2.55 12.81 -16.51
CA ILE A 99 3.57 13.87 -16.57
C ILE A 99 4.77 13.41 -17.43
N LEU A 100 5.26 12.18 -17.23
CA LEU A 100 6.34 11.62 -18.06
C LEU A 100 5.95 11.51 -19.54
N ASP A 101 4.69 11.20 -19.82
CA ASP A 101 4.16 11.08 -21.19
C ASP A 101 3.85 12.45 -21.82
N GLY A 102 4.00 13.56 -21.08
CA GLY A 102 3.69 14.92 -21.55
C GLY A 102 2.19 15.19 -21.70
N ILE A 103 1.36 14.44 -20.98
CA ILE A 103 -0.10 14.56 -20.98
C ILE A 103 -0.50 15.30 -19.69
N GLU A 104 -0.96 16.54 -19.81
CA GLU A 104 -1.51 17.33 -18.68
C GLU A 104 -2.78 16.67 -18.09
#